data_AF-A0A218W3V7-F1
#
_entry.id   AF-A0A218W3V7-F1
#
_cell.length_a   1.000
_cell.length_b   1.000
_cell.length_c   1.000
_cell.angle_alpha   90.00
_cell.angle_beta   90.00
_cell.angle_gamma   90.00
#
_symmetry.space_group_name_H-M   'P 1'
#
loop_
_entity.id
_entity.type
_entity.pdbx_description
1 polymer ?
#
loop_
_entity_poly.entity_id
_entity_poly.type
_entity_poly.pdbx_seq_one_letter_code
_entity_poly.pdbx_strand_id
1 'polypeptide(L)'
;MGSPKKNQNKGFFAAMTSGISMFGNAIHRSVNGLLGYEGLEVINPEGGKEDAEEEAHKGRWRQEDRDSYWKMMQKYIGSDVTSMVTLPVLIFEPMTMIQKMAELMEYSHLLDKADECEDPYMRLVYATSWAISVYYAYQRTWKPFNPILGETYELTNHGGITFISEQVSHHPPMSAGHAENEHFAYDVTSKLKTKFLGNSLDVYPVGRTRVTLKRDGVVLDLVPPPTKVNNLIFGRTWVDSPGEMIMTNLATGDKAVLAGRYEVDGYVYNAAEEPKILMTGKWNESMSYQPCDMEGEPLPGTELKEVWHVAPVPENDKFQYTYFAHKLNSLETAPKKLLASDSRLRPDRYALEKGDISKAGAEKSSLEERQRAEKRNREAQGHNFAPRWFDLTDEVTPTPWGDLEVYQYNGKYSEHRAAVDSSDSIDETDVRSVDFNPWQYGNLSTE
;
A
#
# COMPACT_ATOMS: atom_id res chain seq x y z
N MET A 1 10.12 54.23 -15.38
CA MET A 1 11.10 53.23 -14.91
C MET A 1 10.47 52.55 -13.71
N GLY A 2 9.99 51.31 -13.67
CA GLY A 2 10.06 50.15 -14.55
C GLY A 2 9.86 48.97 -13.61
N SER A 3 8.60 48.62 -13.31
CA SER A 3 8.23 47.51 -12.42
C SER A 3 8.55 46.16 -13.06
N PRO A 4 9.03 45.15 -12.31
CA PRO A 4 9.39 43.86 -12.87
C PRO A 4 8.16 43.00 -13.19
N LYS A 5 8.23 42.34 -14.36
CA LYS A 5 7.20 41.46 -14.92
C LYS A 5 7.06 40.17 -14.08
N LYS A 6 5.82 39.85 -13.71
CA LYS A 6 5.40 38.49 -13.34
C LYS A 6 5.46 37.61 -14.60
N ASN A 7 6.34 36.61 -14.61
CA ASN A 7 6.25 35.51 -15.56
C ASN A 7 5.03 34.65 -15.21
N GLN A 8 4.16 34.44 -16.20
CA GLN A 8 2.94 33.67 -16.10
C GLN A 8 3.25 32.18 -16.29
N ASN A 9 3.01 31.38 -15.26
CA ASN A 9 2.81 29.92 -15.33
C ASN A 9 1.56 29.61 -16.17
N LYS A 10 1.68 29.66 -17.51
CA LYS A 10 0.59 29.32 -18.44
C LYS A 10 0.81 28.02 -19.23
N GLY A 11 1.92 27.30 -19.00
CA GLY A 11 2.21 26.04 -19.68
C GLY A 11 1.63 24.79 -19.01
N PHE A 12 1.45 24.80 -17.69
CA PHE A 12 1.05 23.62 -16.89
C PHE A 12 -0.39 23.12 -17.17
N PHE A 13 -1.30 23.98 -17.65
CA PHE A 13 -2.70 23.61 -17.86
C PHE A 13 -3.05 23.27 -19.32
N ALA A 14 -2.26 23.67 -20.32
CA ALA A 14 -2.69 23.60 -21.72
C ALA A 14 -2.66 22.17 -22.28
N ALA A 15 -1.61 21.38 -21.99
CA ALA A 15 -1.50 20.00 -22.47
C ALA A 15 -2.46 19.05 -21.74
N MET A 16 -2.75 19.30 -20.45
CA MET A 16 -3.78 18.55 -19.72
C MET A 16 -5.20 18.86 -20.23
N THR A 17 -5.48 20.08 -20.70
CA THR A 17 -6.83 20.41 -21.19
C THR A 17 -7.21 19.81 -22.54
N SER A 18 -6.25 19.44 -23.39
CA SER A 18 -6.54 18.87 -24.71
C SER A 18 -6.83 17.36 -24.68
N GLY A 19 -6.27 16.61 -23.72
CA GLY A 19 -6.50 15.16 -23.58
C GLY A 19 -7.55 14.73 -22.55
N ILE A 20 -7.86 15.56 -21.55
CA ILE A 20 -8.69 15.17 -20.38
C ILE A 20 -10.20 15.43 -20.59
N SER A 21 -10.63 15.89 -21.77
CA SER A 21 -12.02 16.35 -22.00
C SER A 21 -13.11 15.25 -22.11
N MET A 22 -12.84 13.98 -21.80
CA MET A 22 -13.78 12.86 -21.99
C MET A 22 -14.15 12.05 -20.73
N PHE A 23 -13.78 12.50 -19.52
CA PHE A 23 -14.25 11.83 -18.29
C PHE A 23 -15.44 12.59 -17.69
N GLY A 24 -16.64 12.08 -17.99
CA GLY A 24 -17.91 12.68 -17.60
C GLY A 24 -18.07 12.83 -16.09
N ASN A 25 -18.50 14.02 -15.67
CA ASN A 25 -19.00 14.30 -14.33
C ASN A 25 -20.16 13.33 -13.99
N ALA A 26 -19.90 12.35 -13.13
CA ALA A 26 -20.97 11.63 -12.46
C ALA A 26 -21.70 12.60 -11.52
N ILE A 27 -22.95 12.91 -11.82
CA ILE A 27 -23.79 13.77 -10.99
C ILE A 27 -24.10 13.00 -9.69
N HIS A 28 -23.42 13.38 -8.60
CA HIS A 28 -23.64 12.86 -7.26
C HIS A 28 -25.05 13.20 -6.77
N ARG A 29 -25.88 12.19 -6.49
CA ARG A 29 -27.11 12.36 -5.71
C ARG A 29 -26.82 11.97 -4.26
N SER A 30 -26.81 12.96 -3.35
CA SER A 30 -26.79 12.69 -1.92
C SER A 30 -28.13 12.07 -1.49
N VAL A 31 -28.09 10.99 -0.72
CA VAL A 31 -29.29 10.44 -0.08
C VAL A 31 -29.61 11.27 1.15
N ASN A 32 -30.16 12.46 0.94
CA ASN A 32 -30.71 13.24 2.04
C ASN A 32 -31.97 12.55 2.56
N GLY A 33 -31.85 11.84 3.69
CA GLY A 33 -32.98 11.55 4.57
C GLY A 33 -33.51 10.11 4.61
N LEU A 34 -32.86 9.13 3.99
CA LEU A 34 -33.53 7.84 3.79
C LEU A 34 -33.48 6.82 4.94
N LEU A 35 -32.56 6.98 5.88
CA LEU A 35 -32.35 5.99 6.95
C LEU A 35 -32.42 6.61 8.35
N GLY A 36 -32.96 7.84 8.46
CA GLY A 36 -32.88 8.61 9.71
C GLY A 36 -31.46 9.09 10.05
N TYR A 37 -30.52 8.97 9.11
CA TYR A 37 -29.14 9.43 9.22
C TYR A 37 -28.93 10.62 8.27
N GLU A 38 -29.08 11.84 8.78
CA GLU A 38 -28.90 13.06 7.99
C GLU A 38 -27.43 13.26 7.58
N GLY A 39 -27.19 13.69 6.34
CA GLY A 39 -25.86 14.10 5.86
C GLY A 39 -24.93 12.97 5.41
N LEU A 40 -25.41 11.73 5.26
CA LEU A 40 -24.62 10.62 4.74
C LEU A 40 -24.76 10.44 3.23
N GLU A 41 -23.63 10.30 2.55
CA GLU A 41 -23.57 9.99 1.11
C GLU A 41 -23.37 8.49 0.88
N VAL A 42 -24.18 7.91 -0.01
CA VAL A 42 -24.00 6.55 -0.55
C VAL A 42 -23.73 6.71 -2.04
N ILE A 43 -22.63 6.15 -2.52
CA ILE A 43 -22.17 6.34 -3.89
C ILE A 43 -22.23 5.02 -4.64
N ASN A 44 -23.03 4.96 -5.71
CA ASN A 44 -23.04 3.80 -6.60
C ASN A 44 -21.67 3.71 -7.34
N PRO A 45 -20.93 2.59 -7.23
CA PRO A 45 -19.63 2.42 -7.88
C PRO A 45 -19.70 2.54 -9.41
N GLU A 46 -20.79 2.06 -10.02
CA GLU A 46 -21.01 1.98 -11.47
C GLU A 46 -21.57 3.28 -12.08
N GLY A 47 -21.88 4.31 -11.28
CA GLY A 47 -22.40 5.59 -11.77
C GLY A 47 -23.80 5.53 -12.40
N GLY A 48 -24.47 4.39 -12.31
CA GLY A 48 -25.81 4.14 -12.84
C GLY A 48 -26.94 4.72 -11.99
N LYS A 49 -28.14 4.80 -12.56
CA LYS A 49 -29.37 5.35 -11.96
C LYS A 49 -30.01 4.48 -10.86
N GLU A 50 -29.31 3.47 -10.34
CA GLU A 50 -29.85 2.71 -9.22
C GLU A 50 -30.07 3.66 -8.04
N ASP A 51 -31.22 3.54 -7.41
CA ASP A 51 -31.55 4.41 -6.30
C ASP A 51 -30.50 4.21 -5.21
N ALA A 52 -29.91 5.30 -4.74
CA ALA A 52 -28.90 5.21 -3.68
C ALA A 52 -29.51 4.66 -2.37
N GLU A 53 -30.85 4.61 -2.30
CA GLU A 53 -31.65 3.80 -1.38
C GLU A 53 -31.36 2.29 -1.49
N GLU A 54 -31.48 1.72 -2.68
CA GLU A 54 -31.24 0.29 -2.92
C GLU A 54 -29.78 -0.05 -2.65
N GLU A 55 -28.86 0.79 -3.15
CA GLU A 55 -27.43 0.61 -2.93
C GLU A 55 -27.09 0.61 -1.44
N ALA A 56 -27.72 1.45 -0.60
CA ALA A 56 -27.45 1.51 0.84
C ALA A 56 -27.65 0.17 1.58
N HIS A 57 -28.47 -0.73 1.03
CA HIS A 57 -28.75 -2.05 1.57
C HIS A 57 -27.83 -3.17 1.02
N LYS A 58 -27.01 -2.89 0.00
CA LYS A 58 -26.10 -3.88 -0.62
C LYS A 58 -24.76 -4.06 0.13
N GLY A 59 -24.61 -3.42 1.30
CA GLY A 59 -23.38 -3.48 2.12
C GLY A 59 -23.19 -4.79 2.91
N ARG A 60 -21.97 -4.99 3.42
CA ARG A 60 -21.58 -6.23 4.16
C ARG A 60 -22.13 -6.32 5.59
N TRP A 61 -22.71 -5.26 6.11
CA TRP A 61 -23.14 -5.16 7.49
C TRP A 61 -24.59 -5.64 7.65
N ARG A 62 -24.85 -6.45 8.68
CA ARG A 62 -26.23 -6.68 9.14
C ARG A 62 -26.77 -5.37 9.72
N GLN A 63 -28.08 -5.14 9.61
CA GLN A 63 -28.70 -3.88 10.00
C GLN A 63 -28.37 -3.45 11.44
N GLU A 64 -28.48 -4.36 12.40
CA GLU A 64 -28.17 -4.09 13.81
C GLU A 64 -26.69 -3.73 14.04
N ASP A 65 -25.78 -4.48 13.40
CA ASP A 65 -24.34 -4.24 13.47
C ASP A 65 -23.98 -2.89 12.82
N ARG A 66 -24.61 -2.56 11.70
CA ARG A 66 -24.46 -1.30 10.96
C ARG A 66 -24.87 -0.10 11.81
N ASP A 67 -26.05 -0.16 12.41
CA ASP A 67 -26.60 0.95 13.20
C ASP A 67 -25.77 1.16 14.50
N SER A 68 -25.31 0.06 15.11
CA SER A 68 -24.38 0.11 16.24
C SER A 68 -23.03 0.74 15.86
N TYR A 69 -22.46 0.30 14.73
CA TYR A 69 -21.19 0.81 14.23
C TYR A 69 -21.28 2.29 13.82
N TRP A 70 -22.36 2.71 13.16
CA TRP A 70 -22.59 4.11 12.84
C TRP A 70 -22.66 4.98 14.10
N LYS A 71 -23.42 4.57 15.12
CA LYS A 71 -23.51 5.29 16.41
C LYS A 71 -22.15 5.49 17.06
N MET A 72 -21.26 4.50 16.95
CA MET A 72 -19.88 4.59 17.43
C MET A 72 -19.03 5.54 16.58
N MET A 73 -19.17 5.51 15.26
CA MET A 73 -18.29 6.20 14.32
C MET A 73 -18.65 7.67 14.07
N GLN A 74 -19.93 8.05 14.12
CA GLN A 74 -20.40 9.39 13.74
C GLN A 74 -19.71 10.55 14.48
N LYS A 75 -19.27 10.32 15.73
CA LYS A 75 -18.55 11.33 16.52
C LYS A 75 -17.13 11.62 16.03
N TYR A 76 -16.58 10.77 15.16
CA TYR A 76 -15.23 10.89 14.61
C TYR A 76 -15.23 11.52 13.20
N ILE A 77 -16.36 12.02 12.70
CA ILE A 77 -16.40 12.71 11.41
C ILE A 77 -15.43 13.89 11.43
N GLY A 78 -14.60 13.98 10.40
CA GLY A 78 -13.51 14.95 10.25
C GLY A 78 -12.20 14.56 10.94
N SER A 79 -12.17 13.47 11.73
CA SER A 79 -10.99 13.04 12.49
C SER A 79 -10.11 12.03 11.74
N ASP A 80 -8.85 11.93 12.16
CA ASP A 80 -7.98 10.80 11.81
C ASP A 80 -8.36 9.60 12.69
N VAL A 81 -8.84 8.52 12.07
CA VAL A 81 -9.39 7.35 12.77
C VAL A 81 -8.39 6.22 12.96
N THR A 82 -7.18 6.34 12.40
CA THR A 82 -6.18 5.24 12.32
C THR A 82 -5.81 4.65 13.68
N SER A 83 -5.80 5.49 14.73
CA SER A 83 -5.41 5.11 16.10
C SER A 83 -6.51 5.33 17.15
N MET A 84 -7.71 5.75 16.76
CA MET A 84 -8.76 6.19 17.70
C MET A 84 -9.88 5.16 17.92
N VAL A 85 -10.01 4.18 17.02
CA VAL A 85 -11.15 3.25 17.02
C VAL A 85 -10.68 1.81 16.87
N THR A 86 -11.15 0.94 17.78
CA THR A 86 -11.05 -0.50 17.62
C THR A 86 -12.11 -0.96 16.63
N LEU A 87 -11.66 -1.40 15.45
CA LEU A 87 -12.54 -1.87 14.38
C LEU A 87 -12.91 -3.34 14.57
N PRO A 88 -14.14 -3.76 14.20
CA PRO A 88 -14.57 -5.16 14.30
C PRO A 88 -13.89 -6.04 13.24
N VAL A 89 -13.57 -7.28 13.60
CA VAL A 89 -12.86 -8.23 12.72
C VAL A 89 -13.59 -8.49 11.41
N LEU A 90 -14.92 -8.34 11.39
CA LEU A 90 -15.74 -8.55 10.19
C LEU A 90 -15.24 -7.76 8.98
N ILE A 91 -14.60 -6.59 9.13
CA ILE A 91 -14.14 -5.79 7.99
C ILE A 91 -12.69 -6.09 7.57
N PHE A 92 -12.03 -7.05 8.22
CA PHE A 92 -10.61 -7.32 7.99
C PHE A 92 -10.36 -8.41 6.94
N GLU A 93 -9.18 -8.35 6.32
CA GLU A 93 -8.56 -9.46 5.60
C GLU A 93 -7.46 -10.11 6.45
N PRO A 94 -7.12 -11.39 6.25
CA PRO A 94 -6.10 -12.10 7.02
C PRO A 94 -4.66 -11.75 6.57
N MET A 95 -4.36 -10.45 6.49
CA MET A 95 -3.03 -9.91 6.23
C MET A 95 -2.77 -8.69 7.12
N THR A 96 -1.53 -8.44 7.49
CA THR A 96 -1.12 -7.19 8.16
C THR A 96 -0.65 -6.17 7.12
N MET A 97 -0.65 -4.88 7.46
CA MET A 97 -0.13 -3.84 6.53
C MET A 97 1.29 -4.12 6.05
N ILE A 98 2.15 -4.70 6.88
CA ILE A 98 3.54 -5.01 6.51
C ILE A 98 3.65 -6.25 5.61
N GLN A 99 2.67 -7.15 5.61
CA GLN A 99 2.52 -8.19 4.58
C GLN A 99 2.04 -7.59 3.25
N LYS A 100 1.10 -6.62 3.29
CA LYS A 100 0.63 -5.91 2.09
C LYS A 100 1.78 -5.24 1.33
N MET A 101 2.77 -4.70 2.06
CA MET A 101 3.98 -4.13 1.45
C MET A 101 4.75 -5.13 0.60
N ALA A 102 4.75 -6.42 0.98
CA ALA A 102 5.42 -7.47 0.22
C ALA A 102 4.65 -7.89 -1.04
N GLU A 103 3.37 -7.52 -1.19
CA GLU A 103 2.57 -7.86 -2.38
C GLU A 103 3.10 -7.21 -3.66
N LEU A 104 3.76 -6.05 -3.54
CA LEU A 104 4.50 -5.43 -4.65
C LEU A 104 5.59 -6.36 -5.24
N MET A 105 6.08 -7.33 -4.45
CA MET A 105 7.11 -8.24 -4.93
C MET A 105 6.58 -9.29 -5.91
N GLU A 106 5.26 -9.48 -6.06
CA GLU A 106 4.68 -10.40 -7.05
C GLU A 106 5.16 -10.09 -8.48
N TYR A 107 5.32 -8.80 -8.79
CA TYR A 107 5.72 -8.31 -10.10
C TYR A 107 7.13 -7.71 -10.09
N SER A 108 7.96 -8.10 -9.13
CA SER A 108 9.34 -7.64 -8.99
C SER A 108 10.22 -7.83 -10.23
N HIS A 109 9.95 -8.84 -11.05
CA HIS A 109 10.62 -9.06 -12.35
C HIS A 109 10.53 -7.86 -13.31
N LEU A 110 9.57 -6.94 -13.11
CA LEU A 110 9.52 -5.68 -13.86
C LEU A 110 10.66 -4.73 -13.46
N LEU A 111 11.10 -4.76 -12.20
CA LEU A 111 12.29 -4.00 -11.77
C LEU A 111 13.57 -4.59 -12.34
N ASP A 112 13.66 -5.92 -12.46
CA ASP A 112 14.79 -6.57 -13.15
C ASP A 112 14.86 -6.09 -14.61
N LYS A 113 13.71 -6.09 -15.33
CA LYS A 113 13.63 -5.52 -16.68
C LYS A 113 13.99 -4.04 -16.73
N ALA A 114 13.62 -3.25 -15.71
CA ALA A 114 13.95 -1.83 -15.64
C ALA A 114 15.47 -1.61 -15.50
N ASP A 115 16.11 -2.41 -14.65
CA ASP A 115 17.57 -2.39 -14.43
C ASP A 115 18.34 -2.80 -15.70
N GLU A 116 17.86 -3.82 -16.42
CA GLU A 116 18.43 -4.27 -17.69
C GLU A 116 18.14 -3.34 -18.88
N CYS A 117 17.19 -2.42 -18.76
CA CYS A 117 16.78 -1.55 -19.86
C CYS A 117 17.81 -0.43 -20.12
N GLU A 118 18.25 -0.28 -21.36
CA GLU A 118 19.14 0.82 -21.79
C GLU A 118 18.37 2.13 -22.06
N ASP A 119 17.13 2.04 -22.55
CA ASP A 119 16.30 3.21 -22.82
C ASP A 119 15.74 3.76 -21.48
N PRO A 120 16.10 5.00 -21.08
CA PRO A 120 15.66 5.56 -19.81
C PRO A 120 14.14 5.76 -19.71
N TYR A 121 13.44 5.93 -20.84
CA TYR A 121 11.99 6.09 -20.83
C TYR A 121 11.29 4.73 -20.67
N MET A 122 11.78 3.69 -21.35
CA MET A 122 11.28 2.32 -21.16
C MET A 122 11.56 1.77 -19.76
N ARG A 123 12.69 2.16 -19.15
CA ARG A 123 12.96 1.89 -17.74
C ARG A 123 11.85 2.44 -16.82
N LEU A 124 11.41 3.68 -17.06
CA LEU A 124 10.29 4.27 -16.32
C LEU A 124 8.97 3.54 -16.61
N VAL A 125 8.72 3.05 -17.83
CA VAL A 125 7.55 2.21 -18.12
C VAL A 125 7.54 0.98 -17.21
N TYR A 126 8.64 0.21 -17.17
CA TYR A 126 8.72 -0.99 -16.33
C TYR A 126 8.57 -0.69 -14.83
N ALA A 127 9.29 0.30 -14.31
CA ALA A 127 9.22 0.67 -12.90
C ALA A 127 7.82 1.19 -12.50
N THR A 128 7.15 1.94 -13.38
CA THR A 128 5.81 2.47 -13.14
C THR A 128 4.76 1.37 -13.23
N SER A 129 4.92 0.41 -14.16
CA SER A 129 4.08 -0.79 -14.22
C SER A 129 4.21 -1.67 -12.98
N TRP A 130 5.43 -1.77 -12.42
CA TRP A 130 5.63 -2.42 -11.12
C TRP A 130 4.88 -1.67 -10.00
N ALA A 131 5.02 -0.35 -9.93
CA ALA A 131 4.37 0.45 -8.88
C ALA A 131 2.84 0.41 -8.96
N ILE A 132 2.24 0.53 -10.15
CA ILE A 132 0.79 0.47 -10.31
C ILE A 132 0.23 -0.93 -10.09
N SER A 133 1.04 -1.99 -10.25
CA SER A 133 0.56 -3.36 -10.11
C SER A 133 -0.10 -3.62 -8.75
N VAL A 134 0.40 -3.03 -7.65
CA VAL A 134 -0.21 -3.21 -6.32
C VAL A 134 -1.64 -2.67 -6.24
N TYR A 135 -2.04 -1.77 -7.13
CA TYR A 135 -3.39 -1.21 -7.12
C TYR A 135 -4.44 -2.26 -7.43
N TYR A 136 -4.12 -3.38 -8.10
CA TYR A 136 -5.05 -4.51 -8.24
C TYR A 136 -5.60 -4.95 -6.87
N ALA A 137 -4.78 -4.84 -5.82
CA ALA A 137 -5.17 -5.10 -4.45
C ALA A 137 -6.36 -4.26 -3.97
N TYR A 138 -6.60 -3.08 -4.54
CA TYR A 138 -7.69 -2.18 -4.16
C TYR A 138 -9.07 -2.71 -4.54
N GLN A 139 -9.15 -3.74 -5.39
CA GLN A 139 -10.37 -4.53 -5.52
C GLN A 139 -10.75 -5.24 -4.21
N ARG A 140 -9.76 -5.53 -3.35
CA ARG A 140 -9.95 -6.12 -2.03
C ARG A 140 -10.32 -5.04 -1.03
N THR A 141 -11.62 -4.85 -0.88
CA THR A 141 -12.22 -3.82 -0.01
C THR A 141 -12.22 -4.21 1.48
N TRP A 142 -11.24 -4.99 1.89
CA TRP A 142 -11.05 -5.46 3.26
C TRP A 142 -9.87 -4.72 3.89
N LYS A 143 -9.96 -4.47 5.19
CA LYS A 143 -8.89 -3.77 5.91
C LYS A 143 -7.83 -4.78 6.37
N PRO A 144 -6.56 -4.64 6.01
CA PRO A 144 -5.51 -5.41 6.67
C PRO A 144 -5.40 -5.06 8.17
N PHE A 145 -4.86 -5.99 8.95
CA PHE A 145 -4.55 -5.76 10.35
C PHE A 145 -3.49 -4.66 10.49
N ASN A 146 -3.73 -3.72 11.40
CA ASN A 146 -2.69 -2.78 11.81
C ASN A 146 -1.59 -3.58 12.53
N PRO A 147 -0.33 -3.51 12.09
CA PRO A 147 0.76 -4.23 12.74
C PRO A 147 0.98 -3.72 14.17
N ILE A 148 1.45 -4.61 15.04
CA ILE A 148 1.88 -4.27 16.40
C ILE A 148 3.30 -3.72 16.36
N LEU A 149 3.66 -2.82 17.28
CA LEU A 149 5.03 -2.30 17.38
C LEU A 149 6.06 -3.44 17.47
N GLY A 150 7.07 -3.43 16.59
CA GLY A 150 8.08 -4.48 16.48
C GLY A 150 7.66 -5.75 15.72
N GLU A 151 6.42 -5.81 15.23
CA GLU A 151 5.99 -6.87 14.30
C GLU A 151 6.80 -6.80 13.01
N THR A 152 7.22 -7.95 12.49
CA THR A 152 8.03 -8.07 11.27
C THR A 152 7.32 -8.92 10.21
N TYR A 153 7.78 -8.84 8.97
CA TYR A 153 7.44 -9.83 7.95
C TYR A 153 8.61 -10.10 7.02
N GLU A 154 8.93 -11.38 6.80
CA GLU A 154 10.01 -11.80 5.92
C GLU A 154 9.57 -12.64 4.70
N LEU A 155 10.29 -12.47 3.59
CA LEU A 155 10.16 -13.25 2.35
C LEU A 155 11.55 -13.42 1.70
N THR A 156 11.96 -14.68 1.42
CA THR A 156 13.27 -15.01 0.83
C THR A 156 13.21 -15.97 -0.35
N ASN A 157 12.00 -16.42 -0.74
CA ASN A 157 11.80 -17.51 -1.69
C ASN A 157 11.10 -17.05 -2.97
N HIS A 158 11.36 -15.83 -3.45
CA HIS A 158 10.72 -15.30 -4.65
C HIS A 158 11.69 -14.43 -5.45
N GLY A 159 11.98 -14.79 -6.71
CA GLY A 159 12.75 -13.94 -7.63
C GLY A 159 14.16 -13.56 -7.16
N GLY A 160 14.79 -14.38 -6.31
CA GLY A 160 16.08 -14.04 -5.68
C GLY A 160 16.01 -12.90 -4.66
N ILE A 161 14.80 -12.44 -4.31
CA ILE A 161 14.59 -11.30 -3.43
C ILE A 161 14.66 -11.73 -1.98
N THR A 162 15.37 -10.94 -1.21
CA THR A 162 15.24 -10.89 0.25
C THR A 162 14.40 -9.67 0.61
N PHE A 163 13.29 -9.86 1.30
CA PHE A 163 12.39 -8.81 1.77
C PHE A 163 12.24 -8.92 3.29
N ILE A 164 12.28 -7.75 3.95
CA ILE A 164 11.98 -7.57 5.37
C ILE A 164 11.17 -6.30 5.56
N SER A 165 10.15 -6.35 6.40
CA SER A 165 9.44 -5.17 6.88
C SER A 165 9.24 -5.23 8.39
N GLU A 166 9.12 -4.06 9.01
CA GLU A 166 8.99 -3.90 10.46
C GLU A 166 8.04 -2.75 10.80
N GLN A 167 7.19 -2.92 11.82
CA GLN A 167 6.43 -1.83 12.41
C GLN A 167 7.33 -1.00 13.34
N VAL A 168 7.94 0.04 12.78
CA VAL A 168 8.96 0.86 13.46
C VAL A 168 8.39 1.88 14.46
N SER A 169 7.10 2.24 14.32
CA SER A 169 6.41 3.14 15.26
C SER A 169 4.92 2.82 15.36
N HIS A 170 4.30 3.12 16.51
CA HIS A 170 2.85 2.96 16.73
C HIS A 170 2.10 4.28 16.91
N HIS A 171 2.76 5.35 17.36
CA HIS A 171 2.14 6.67 17.55
C HIS A 171 3.08 7.79 17.06
N PRO A 172 2.96 8.24 15.79
CA PRO A 172 2.04 7.74 14.76
C PRO A 172 2.42 6.33 14.26
N PRO A 173 1.47 5.56 13.71
CA PRO A 173 1.77 4.24 13.15
C PRO A 173 2.64 4.40 11.89
N MET A 174 3.83 3.81 11.91
CA MET A 174 4.76 3.80 10.79
C MET A 174 5.34 2.40 10.61
N SER A 175 5.53 2.02 9.36
CA SER A 175 6.17 0.77 8.98
C SER A 175 7.31 1.06 8.01
N ALA A 176 8.39 0.32 8.12
CA ALA A 176 9.51 0.36 7.18
C ALA A 176 9.63 -0.99 6.46
N GLY A 177 10.13 -0.96 5.23
CA GLY A 177 10.32 -2.15 4.42
C GLY A 177 11.54 -2.01 3.53
N HIS A 178 12.22 -3.13 3.31
CA HIS A 178 13.36 -3.26 2.42
C HIS A 178 13.22 -4.54 1.60
N ALA A 179 13.51 -4.46 0.31
CA ALA A 179 13.64 -5.63 -0.55
C ALA A 179 14.85 -5.47 -1.46
N GLU A 180 15.62 -6.54 -1.68
CA GLU A 180 16.72 -6.50 -2.63
C GLU A 180 16.96 -7.84 -3.32
N ASN A 181 17.42 -7.77 -4.57
CA ASN A 181 18.02 -8.87 -5.32
C ASN A 181 19.28 -8.35 -6.06
N GLU A 182 19.76 -9.05 -7.09
CA GLU A 182 20.93 -8.61 -7.87
C GLU A 182 20.69 -7.33 -8.70
N HIS A 183 19.44 -7.04 -9.06
CA HIS A 183 19.06 -5.95 -9.96
C HIS A 183 18.60 -4.69 -9.24
N PHE A 184 17.92 -4.81 -8.11
CA PHE A 184 17.35 -3.64 -7.43
C PHE A 184 17.44 -3.70 -5.91
N ALA A 185 17.30 -2.53 -5.31
CA ALA A 185 16.91 -2.35 -3.91
C ALA A 185 15.65 -1.48 -3.85
N TYR A 186 14.68 -1.88 -3.04
CA TYR A 186 13.43 -1.18 -2.76
C TYR A 186 13.42 -0.81 -1.28
N ASP A 187 13.24 0.47 -0.98
CA ASP A 187 13.13 1.00 0.38
C ASP A 187 11.82 1.75 0.54
N VAL A 188 11.08 1.45 1.60
CA VAL A 188 9.85 2.15 1.94
C VAL A 188 9.82 2.56 3.41
N THR A 189 9.45 3.80 3.67
CA THR A 189 8.90 4.22 4.96
C THR A 189 7.46 4.67 4.72
N SER A 190 6.50 4.06 5.42
CA SER A 190 5.08 4.33 5.23
C SER A 190 4.44 4.85 6.52
N LYS A 191 3.73 5.97 6.38
CA LYS A 191 2.87 6.57 7.39
C LYS A 191 1.56 6.94 6.69
N LEU A 192 0.43 6.70 7.34
CA LEU A 192 -0.88 7.05 6.80
C LEU A 192 -1.49 8.18 7.62
N LYS A 193 -2.09 9.13 6.94
CA LYS A 193 -3.00 10.10 7.53
C LYS A 193 -4.39 9.83 6.99
N THR A 194 -5.40 9.86 7.85
CA THR A 194 -6.78 9.61 7.41
C THR A 194 -7.71 10.75 7.75
N LYS A 195 -8.82 10.83 7.01
CA LYS A 195 -9.94 11.72 7.33
C LYS A 195 -11.25 11.00 7.09
N PHE A 196 -11.95 10.70 8.19
CA PHE A 196 -13.25 10.06 8.11
C PHE A 196 -14.33 11.09 7.74
N LEU A 197 -15.12 10.79 6.71
CA LEU A 197 -16.15 11.69 6.16
C LEU A 197 -17.57 11.19 6.43
N GLY A 198 -17.74 10.23 7.34
CA GLY A 198 -19.03 9.64 7.69
C GLY A 198 -19.24 8.28 7.00
N ASN A 199 -19.54 8.26 5.70
CA ASN A 199 -19.66 6.99 4.96
C ASN A 199 -18.48 6.72 4.02
N SER A 200 -17.49 7.61 4.00
CA SER A 200 -16.23 7.44 3.27
C SER A 200 -15.03 7.80 4.13
N LEU A 201 -13.84 7.40 3.68
CA LEU A 201 -12.57 7.65 4.34
C LEU A 201 -11.54 8.06 3.28
N ASP A 202 -11.00 9.26 3.43
CA ASP A 202 -9.82 9.67 2.67
C ASP A 202 -8.57 9.16 3.40
N VAL A 203 -7.65 8.57 2.63
CA VAL A 203 -6.37 8.01 3.08
C VAL A 203 -5.27 8.70 2.29
N TYR A 204 -4.38 9.38 3.02
CA TYR A 204 -3.25 10.10 2.46
C TYR A 204 -1.96 9.35 2.76
N PRO A 205 -1.23 8.87 1.72
CA PRO A 205 -0.03 8.07 1.89
C PRO A 205 1.19 8.97 2.16
N VAL A 206 1.41 9.36 3.43
CA VAL A 206 2.62 10.07 3.85
C VAL A 206 3.80 9.09 3.85
N GLY A 207 4.28 8.74 2.66
CA GLY A 207 5.30 7.70 2.46
C GLY A 207 6.45 8.18 1.59
N ARG A 208 7.59 7.51 1.73
CA ARG A 208 8.73 7.60 0.82
C ARG A 208 9.00 6.19 0.32
N THR A 209 8.90 6.01 -0.98
CA THR A 209 9.23 4.77 -1.67
C THR A 209 10.36 5.06 -2.66
N ARG A 210 11.50 4.41 -2.47
CA ARG A 210 12.65 4.50 -3.38
C ARG A 210 12.97 3.16 -3.98
N VAL A 211 13.30 3.17 -5.27
CA VAL A 211 13.87 2.02 -5.97
C VAL A 211 15.21 2.40 -6.54
N THR A 212 16.26 1.68 -6.16
CA THR A 212 17.60 1.81 -6.72
C THR A 212 17.83 0.66 -7.69
N LEU A 213 17.98 0.96 -8.97
CA LEU A 213 18.38 -0.01 -10.01
C LEU A 213 19.91 -0.08 -10.01
N LYS A 214 20.44 -1.28 -9.72
CA LYS A 214 21.83 -1.51 -9.30
C LYS A 214 22.82 -1.40 -10.45
N ARG A 215 22.44 -1.74 -11.70
CA ARG A 215 23.35 -1.73 -12.86
C ARG A 215 23.97 -0.35 -13.09
N ASP A 216 23.13 0.68 -13.12
CA ASP A 216 23.53 2.05 -13.45
C ASP A 216 23.44 3.00 -12.24
N GLY A 217 23.03 2.49 -11.06
CA GLY A 217 22.83 3.29 -9.85
C GLY A 217 21.67 4.29 -9.96
N VAL A 218 20.66 3.99 -10.78
CA VAL A 218 19.50 4.88 -11.00
C VAL A 218 18.58 4.81 -9.80
N VAL A 219 18.23 5.97 -9.25
CA VAL A 219 17.32 6.07 -8.11
C VAL A 219 16.00 6.67 -8.56
N LEU A 220 14.92 5.89 -8.39
CA LEU A 220 13.55 6.26 -8.68
C LEU A 220 12.80 6.56 -7.38
N ASP A 221 11.96 7.59 -7.43
CA ASP A 221 11.10 8.02 -6.31
C ASP A 221 9.63 7.94 -6.73
N LEU A 222 8.81 7.30 -5.89
CA LEU A 222 7.39 7.10 -6.13
C LEU A 222 6.55 7.98 -5.20
N VAL A 223 5.69 8.78 -5.81
CA VAL A 223 4.61 9.53 -5.16
C VAL A 223 3.28 8.86 -5.54
N PRO A 224 2.63 8.10 -4.62
CA PRO A 224 1.36 7.43 -4.90
C PRO A 224 0.15 8.38 -4.74
N PRO A 225 -0.94 8.26 -5.51
CA PRO A 225 -2.15 9.06 -5.28
C PRO A 225 -2.78 8.77 -3.91
N PRO A 226 -3.54 9.72 -3.34
CA PRO A 226 -4.39 9.43 -2.20
C PRO A 226 -5.45 8.39 -2.55
N THR A 227 -5.94 7.67 -1.55
CA THR A 227 -6.96 6.65 -1.69
C THR A 227 -8.24 7.10 -1.01
N LYS A 228 -9.39 6.80 -1.61
CA LYS A 228 -10.70 7.03 -1.01
C LYS A 228 -11.47 5.74 -0.90
N VAL A 229 -11.86 5.37 0.31
CA VAL A 229 -12.75 4.24 0.56
C VAL A 229 -14.16 4.76 0.69
N ASN A 230 -15.04 4.35 -0.22
CA ASN A 230 -16.44 4.76 -0.26
C ASN A 230 -17.34 3.69 0.35
N ASN A 231 -18.50 4.08 0.86
CA ASN A 231 -19.53 3.19 1.41
C ASN A 231 -19.00 2.24 2.50
N LEU A 232 -18.36 2.80 3.52
CA LEU A 232 -17.81 2.02 4.65
C LEU A 232 -18.89 1.33 5.49
N ILE A 233 -20.04 1.98 5.63
CA ILE A 233 -21.11 1.58 6.56
C ILE A 233 -22.40 1.29 5.78
N PHE A 234 -22.74 2.17 4.84
CA PHE A 234 -23.93 2.07 4.00
C PHE A 234 -23.52 1.87 2.54
N GLY A 235 -24.00 0.78 1.95
CA GLY A 235 -23.73 0.35 0.58
C GLY A 235 -22.52 -0.54 0.36
N ARG A 236 -22.32 -0.99 -0.89
CA ARG A 236 -21.16 -1.80 -1.26
C ARG A 236 -19.90 -0.95 -1.13
N THR A 237 -18.99 -1.37 -0.27
CA THR A 237 -17.69 -0.72 -0.12
C THR A 237 -16.90 -0.84 -1.42
N TRP A 238 -16.27 0.24 -1.84
CA TRP A 238 -15.38 0.25 -2.99
C TRP A 238 -14.26 1.28 -2.78
N VAL A 239 -13.14 1.08 -3.46
CA VAL A 239 -11.95 1.91 -3.31
C VAL A 239 -11.69 2.68 -4.60
N ASP A 240 -11.32 3.94 -4.45
CA ASP A 240 -10.85 4.83 -5.51
C ASP A 240 -9.44 5.34 -5.16
N SER A 241 -8.68 5.79 -6.15
CA SER A 241 -7.41 6.48 -5.93
C SER A 241 -7.35 7.77 -6.75
N PRO A 242 -8.06 8.83 -6.32
CA PRO A 242 -8.09 10.07 -7.06
C PRO A 242 -6.71 10.73 -7.08
N GLY A 243 -6.26 11.17 -8.25
CA GLY A 243 -5.01 11.91 -8.41
C GLY A 243 -3.99 11.18 -9.28
N GLU A 244 -2.75 11.62 -9.16
CA GLU A 244 -1.64 11.18 -10.00
C GLU A 244 -0.70 10.26 -9.21
N MET A 245 -0.29 9.16 -9.84
CA MET A 245 0.88 8.38 -9.43
C MET A 245 2.07 8.87 -10.24
N ILE A 246 3.13 9.28 -9.55
CA ILE A 246 4.32 9.85 -10.18
C ILE A 246 5.54 9.03 -9.81
N MET A 247 6.24 8.50 -10.82
CA MET A 247 7.53 7.82 -10.67
C MET A 247 8.61 8.69 -11.30
N THR A 248 9.56 9.19 -10.52
CA THR A 248 10.58 10.15 -10.98
C THR A 248 11.97 9.57 -10.89
N ASN A 249 12.77 9.68 -11.94
CA ASN A 249 14.21 9.48 -11.88
C ASN A 249 14.87 10.70 -11.23
N LEU A 250 15.44 10.53 -10.04
CA LEU A 250 15.99 11.63 -9.26
C LEU A 250 17.24 12.27 -9.84
N ALA A 251 17.97 11.57 -10.72
CA ALA A 251 19.18 12.09 -11.34
C ALA A 251 18.88 12.94 -12.58
N THR A 252 17.90 12.54 -13.39
CA THR A 252 17.60 13.21 -14.67
C THR A 252 16.41 14.15 -14.58
N GLY A 253 15.43 13.87 -13.72
CA GLY A 253 14.14 14.54 -13.68
C GLY A 253 13.10 13.97 -14.66
N ASP A 254 13.45 12.93 -15.43
CA ASP A 254 12.47 12.19 -16.24
C ASP A 254 11.46 11.51 -15.31
N LYS A 255 10.19 11.46 -15.72
CA LYS A 255 9.12 10.96 -14.86
C LYS A 255 7.99 10.29 -15.63
N ALA A 256 7.35 9.31 -15.02
CA ALA A 256 6.05 8.82 -15.48
C ALA A 256 4.95 9.40 -14.58
N VAL A 257 3.84 9.82 -15.18
CA VAL A 257 2.65 10.31 -14.47
C VAL A 257 1.46 9.52 -14.97
N LEU A 258 0.76 8.80 -14.08
CA LEU A 258 -0.44 8.04 -14.38
C LEU A 258 -1.61 8.56 -13.54
N ALA A 259 -2.79 8.72 -14.16
CA ALA A 259 -4.00 9.14 -13.46
C ALA A 259 -5.22 8.39 -14.01
N GLY A 260 -6.22 8.17 -13.16
CA GLY A 260 -7.45 7.52 -13.56
C GLY A 260 -8.13 6.80 -12.41
N ARG A 261 -9.38 6.35 -12.64
CA ARG A 261 -10.19 5.64 -11.64
C ARG A 261 -10.21 4.14 -11.83
N TYR A 262 -10.55 3.67 -13.03
CA TYR A 262 -10.57 2.25 -13.40
C TYR A 262 -9.65 2.04 -14.59
N GLU A 263 -9.91 2.80 -15.65
CA GLU A 263 -8.95 3.07 -16.72
C GLU A 263 -7.94 4.10 -16.21
N VAL A 264 -6.68 3.87 -16.53
CA VAL A 264 -5.55 4.70 -16.14
C VAL A 264 -4.80 5.05 -17.39
N ASP A 265 -4.58 6.34 -17.58
CA ASP A 265 -3.85 6.90 -18.68
C ASP A 265 -2.75 7.82 -18.17
N GLY A 266 -1.71 7.98 -18.97
CA GLY A 266 -0.64 8.89 -18.64
C GLY A 266 0.56 8.72 -19.55
N TYR A 267 1.66 9.36 -19.18
CA TYR A 267 2.83 9.42 -20.04
C TYR A 267 4.12 9.34 -19.25
N VAL A 268 5.15 8.83 -19.92
CA VAL A 268 6.54 9.08 -19.57
C VAL A 268 6.98 10.37 -20.22
N TYR A 269 7.50 11.28 -19.41
CA TYR A 269 8.03 12.58 -19.78
C TYR A 269 9.54 12.60 -19.58
N ASN A 270 10.23 13.37 -20.43
CA ASN A 270 11.59 13.78 -20.13
C ASN A 270 11.62 14.94 -19.14
N ALA A 271 12.83 15.33 -18.70
CA ALA A 271 13.04 16.48 -17.82
C ALA A 271 12.56 17.84 -18.37
N ALA A 272 12.30 17.93 -19.69
CA ALA A 272 11.74 19.11 -20.33
C ALA A 272 10.19 19.10 -20.37
N GLU A 273 9.55 18.14 -19.70
CA GLU A 273 8.09 17.94 -19.68
C GLU A 273 7.51 17.57 -21.05
N GLU A 274 8.31 16.99 -21.93
CA GLU A 274 7.85 16.49 -23.23
C GLU A 274 7.45 15.02 -23.11
N PRO A 275 6.24 14.63 -23.54
CA PRO A 275 5.84 13.23 -23.55
C PRO A 275 6.71 12.43 -24.53
N LYS A 276 7.00 11.18 -24.17
CA LYS A 276 7.80 10.22 -24.96
C LYS A 276 7.07 8.91 -25.16
N ILE A 277 6.35 8.44 -24.15
CA ILE A 277 5.63 7.16 -24.18
C ILE A 277 4.27 7.35 -23.53
N LEU A 278 3.20 7.02 -24.24
CA LEU A 278 1.86 6.84 -23.70
C LEU A 278 1.83 5.54 -22.89
N MET A 279 1.24 5.59 -21.70
CA MET A 279 0.90 4.43 -20.90
C MET A 279 -0.60 4.43 -20.65
N THR A 280 -1.26 3.30 -20.91
CA THR A 280 -2.71 3.17 -20.78
C THR A 280 -3.11 1.76 -20.40
N GLY A 281 -4.21 1.61 -19.67
CA GLY A 281 -4.75 0.30 -19.31
C GLY A 281 -5.73 0.39 -18.16
N LYS A 282 -5.85 -0.72 -17.42
CA LYS A 282 -6.64 -0.81 -16.20
C LYS A 282 -5.79 -1.43 -15.10
N TRP A 283 -5.68 -0.74 -13.98
CA TRP A 283 -4.85 -1.16 -12.84
C TRP A 283 -5.26 -2.52 -12.22
N ASN A 284 -6.43 -3.05 -12.60
CA ASN A 284 -6.95 -4.34 -12.17
C ASN A 284 -6.98 -5.41 -13.26
N GLU A 285 -6.42 -5.16 -14.44
CA GLU A 285 -6.41 -6.09 -15.57
C GLU A 285 -5.03 -6.11 -16.22
N SER A 286 -4.63 -5.03 -16.89
CA SER A 286 -3.35 -4.93 -17.58
C SER A 286 -2.95 -3.48 -17.87
N MET A 287 -1.66 -3.26 -18.12
CA MET A 287 -1.11 -1.99 -18.56
C MET A 287 -0.34 -2.20 -19.86
N SER A 288 -0.45 -1.22 -20.74
CA SER A 288 0.22 -1.18 -22.04
C SER A 288 0.92 0.16 -22.25
N TYR A 289 1.81 0.20 -23.23
CA TYR A 289 2.53 1.41 -23.60
C TYR A 289 2.70 1.54 -25.12
N GLN A 290 2.89 2.78 -25.58
CA GLN A 290 3.16 3.08 -26.98
C GLN A 290 4.00 4.36 -27.10
N PRO A 291 5.06 4.40 -27.93
CA PRO A 291 5.77 5.65 -28.21
C PRO A 291 4.83 6.72 -28.78
N CYS A 292 5.01 7.97 -28.35
CA CYS A 292 4.18 9.10 -28.78
C CYS A 292 5.01 10.31 -29.21
N ASP A 293 4.39 11.23 -29.94
CA ASP A 293 4.97 12.53 -30.31
C ASP A 293 4.83 13.56 -29.17
N MET A 294 5.18 14.82 -29.45
CA MET A 294 5.17 15.90 -28.44
C MET A 294 3.75 16.29 -28.02
N GLU A 295 2.77 15.97 -28.84
CA GLU A 295 1.34 16.17 -28.59
C GLU A 295 0.75 15.01 -27.77
N GLY A 296 1.51 13.93 -27.55
CA GLY A 296 1.07 12.73 -26.85
C GLY A 296 0.30 11.75 -27.73
N GLU A 297 0.33 11.94 -29.06
CA GLU A 297 -0.32 11.06 -30.01
C GLU A 297 0.61 9.89 -30.36
N PRO A 298 0.09 8.65 -30.45
CA PRO A 298 0.90 7.50 -30.83
C PRO A 298 1.63 7.66 -32.16
N LEU A 299 2.92 7.30 -32.20
CA LEU A 299 3.72 7.44 -33.41
C LEU A 299 3.22 6.55 -34.55
N PRO A 300 3.17 7.04 -35.81
CA PRO A 300 2.73 6.24 -36.96
C PRO A 300 3.53 4.94 -37.12
N GLY A 301 2.82 3.82 -37.30
CA GLY A 301 3.44 2.50 -37.50
C GLY A 301 3.91 1.82 -36.22
N THR A 302 3.64 2.40 -35.05
CA THR A 302 3.80 1.72 -33.76
C THR A 302 2.49 1.05 -33.33
N GLU A 303 2.60 0.06 -32.45
CA GLU A 303 1.46 -0.66 -31.88
C GLU A 303 1.50 -0.56 -30.36
N LEU A 304 0.32 -0.59 -29.75
CA LEU A 304 0.17 -0.67 -28.31
C LEU A 304 0.68 -2.02 -27.81
N LYS A 305 1.63 -2.02 -26.88
CA LYS A 305 2.27 -3.24 -26.34
C LYS A 305 1.95 -3.40 -24.87
N GLU A 306 1.51 -4.59 -24.49
CA GLU A 306 1.32 -4.94 -23.08
C GLU A 306 2.67 -4.99 -22.36
N VAL A 307 2.74 -4.42 -21.15
CA VAL A 307 3.91 -4.45 -20.27
C VAL A 307 3.64 -5.24 -18.98
N TRP A 308 2.39 -5.26 -18.52
CA TRP A 308 1.99 -5.94 -17.30
C TRP A 308 0.54 -6.44 -17.41
N HIS A 309 0.29 -7.60 -16.80
CA HIS A 309 -1.03 -8.21 -16.69
C HIS A 309 -1.20 -8.78 -15.27
N VAL A 310 -2.40 -8.68 -14.70
CA VAL A 310 -2.71 -9.16 -13.36
C VAL A 310 -2.55 -10.68 -13.27
N ALA A 311 -1.93 -11.15 -12.19
CA ALA A 311 -1.77 -12.57 -11.91
C ALA A 311 -3.13 -13.24 -11.64
N PRO A 312 -3.25 -14.54 -11.93
CA PRO A 312 -4.49 -15.27 -11.72
C PRO A 312 -4.86 -15.34 -10.23
N VAL A 313 -6.16 -15.19 -9.97
CA VAL A 313 -6.79 -15.36 -8.65
C VAL A 313 -7.50 -16.73 -8.64
N PRO A 314 -7.34 -17.55 -7.59
CA PRO A 314 -8.07 -18.82 -7.47
C PRO A 314 -9.58 -18.59 -7.53
N GLU A 315 -10.29 -19.53 -8.17
CA GLU A 315 -11.74 -19.47 -8.27
C GLU A 315 -12.39 -19.43 -6.87
N ASN A 316 -13.37 -18.53 -6.69
CA ASN A 316 -14.13 -18.36 -5.46
C ASN A 316 -13.28 -17.98 -4.23
N ASP A 317 -12.09 -17.41 -4.41
CA ASP A 317 -11.31 -16.89 -3.30
C ASP A 317 -12.06 -15.76 -2.59
N LYS A 318 -12.31 -15.93 -1.28
CA LYS A 318 -13.09 -14.99 -0.46
C LYS A 318 -12.49 -13.59 -0.42
N PHE A 319 -11.16 -13.49 -0.40
CA PHE A 319 -10.44 -12.24 -0.26
C PHE A 319 -9.82 -11.77 -1.59
N GLN A 320 -10.10 -12.48 -2.70
CA GLN A 320 -9.53 -12.24 -4.03
C GLN A 320 -8.00 -12.21 -4.02
N TYR A 321 -7.38 -13.10 -3.25
CA TYR A 321 -5.93 -13.25 -3.18
C TYR A 321 -5.40 -13.93 -4.43
N THR A 322 -4.34 -13.39 -5.03
CA THR A 322 -3.55 -14.12 -6.03
C THR A 322 -2.88 -15.33 -5.37
N TYR A 323 -2.37 -16.25 -6.19
CA TYR A 323 -1.55 -17.35 -5.66
C TYR A 323 -0.33 -16.83 -4.88
N PHE A 324 0.22 -15.67 -5.26
CA PHE A 324 1.29 -15.02 -4.52
C PHE A 324 0.82 -14.50 -3.15
N ALA A 325 -0.34 -13.83 -3.08
CA ALA A 325 -0.90 -13.37 -1.82
C ALA A 325 -1.16 -14.55 -0.84
N HIS A 326 -1.63 -15.70 -1.33
CA HIS A 326 -1.71 -16.93 -0.51
C HIS A 326 -0.36 -17.43 -0.03
N LYS A 327 0.65 -17.41 -0.91
CA LYS A 327 2.03 -17.74 -0.54
C LYS A 327 2.57 -16.81 0.57
N LEU A 328 2.20 -15.54 0.58
CA LEU A 328 2.68 -14.61 1.62
C LEU A 328 2.23 -15.02 3.02
N ASN A 329 1.04 -15.62 3.14
CA ASN A 329 0.45 -16.04 4.40
C ASN A 329 0.84 -17.47 4.83
N SER A 330 1.26 -18.31 3.88
CA SER A 330 1.53 -19.71 4.16
C SER A 330 2.81 -19.89 4.99
N LEU A 331 2.70 -20.73 6.03
CA LEU A 331 3.84 -21.21 6.81
C LEU A 331 4.71 -22.21 6.04
N GLU A 332 4.16 -22.87 5.01
CA GLU A 332 4.91 -23.83 4.16
C GLU A 332 5.95 -23.10 3.30
N THR A 333 5.70 -21.82 3.01
CA THR A 333 6.58 -20.95 2.24
C THR A 333 7.26 -19.90 3.12
N ALA A 334 7.21 -20.06 4.45
CA ALA A 334 7.97 -19.22 5.37
C ALA A 334 9.47 -19.54 5.26
N PRO A 335 10.36 -18.55 5.47
CA PRO A 335 11.78 -18.82 5.59
C PRO A 335 12.09 -19.77 6.77
N LYS A 336 13.18 -20.53 6.66
CA LYS A 336 13.69 -21.33 7.78
C LYS A 336 14.05 -20.43 8.95
N LYS A 337 13.83 -20.90 10.18
CA LYS A 337 14.05 -20.13 11.43
C LYS A 337 13.31 -18.80 11.43
N LEU A 338 12.01 -18.86 11.14
CA LEU A 338 11.10 -17.71 11.11
C LEU A 338 11.23 -16.88 12.40
N LEU A 339 11.28 -15.55 12.25
CA LEU A 339 11.29 -14.64 13.38
C LEU A 339 10.02 -14.80 14.23
N ALA A 340 10.15 -14.80 15.56
CA ALA A 340 9.00 -14.85 16.46
C ALA A 340 8.06 -13.63 16.30
N SER A 341 8.58 -12.52 15.76
CA SER A 341 7.83 -11.32 15.41
C SER A 341 7.12 -11.39 14.05
N ASP A 342 7.24 -12.48 13.28
CA ASP A 342 6.69 -12.57 11.92
C ASP A 342 5.15 -12.59 11.91
N SER A 343 4.55 -11.77 11.02
CA SER A 343 3.10 -11.65 10.85
C SER A 343 2.38 -12.97 10.59
N ARG A 344 3.02 -14.01 10.03
CA ARG A 344 2.37 -15.32 9.83
C ARG A 344 1.98 -15.98 11.15
N LEU A 345 2.75 -15.75 12.21
CA LEU A 345 2.51 -16.31 13.55
C LEU A 345 1.42 -15.55 14.32
N ARG A 346 1.01 -14.38 13.83
CA ARG A 346 0.06 -13.50 14.50
C ARG A 346 -1.33 -14.18 14.67
N PRO A 347 -1.82 -14.34 15.92
CA PRO A 347 -2.93 -15.27 16.22
C PRO A 347 -4.32 -14.78 15.77
N ASP A 348 -4.60 -13.49 15.85
CA ASP A 348 -5.85 -12.88 15.38
C ASP A 348 -5.98 -12.97 13.85
N ARG A 349 -4.88 -12.68 13.15
CA ARG A 349 -4.77 -12.85 11.69
C ARG A 349 -4.96 -14.31 11.28
N TYR A 350 -4.28 -15.26 11.94
CA TYR A 350 -4.39 -16.69 11.63
C TYR A 350 -5.79 -17.24 11.92
N ALA A 351 -6.43 -16.83 13.03
CA ALA A 351 -7.79 -17.23 13.32
C ALA A 351 -8.78 -16.75 12.24
N LEU A 352 -8.59 -15.52 11.73
CA LEU A 352 -9.41 -15.00 10.62
C LEU A 352 -9.18 -15.79 9.32
N GLU A 353 -7.93 -16.14 9.01
CA GLU A 353 -7.58 -16.98 7.87
C GLU A 353 -8.31 -18.33 7.91
N LYS A 354 -8.46 -18.93 9.10
CA LYS A 354 -9.21 -20.17 9.32
C LYS A 354 -10.74 -19.98 9.40
N GLY A 355 -11.24 -18.75 9.26
CA GLY A 355 -12.66 -18.43 9.31
C GLY A 355 -13.25 -18.36 10.72
N ASP A 356 -12.44 -18.43 11.78
CA ASP A 356 -12.89 -18.31 13.17
C ASP A 356 -12.93 -16.84 13.60
N ILE A 357 -14.01 -16.16 13.22
CA ILE A 357 -14.22 -14.72 13.50
C ILE A 357 -14.26 -14.44 15.01
N SER A 358 -14.82 -15.37 15.80
CA SER A 358 -14.94 -15.21 17.25
C SER A 358 -13.56 -15.23 17.91
N LYS A 359 -12.75 -16.25 17.60
CA LYS A 359 -11.37 -16.34 18.09
C LYS A 359 -10.53 -15.17 17.60
N ALA A 360 -10.65 -14.79 16.33
CA ALA A 360 -9.94 -13.63 15.80
C ALA A 360 -10.26 -12.34 16.58
N GLY A 361 -11.52 -12.12 16.96
CA GLY A 361 -11.93 -10.98 17.78
C GLY A 361 -11.35 -11.00 19.19
N ALA A 362 -11.34 -12.17 19.83
CA ALA A 362 -10.76 -12.36 21.16
C ALA A 362 -9.23 -12.15 21.15
N GLU A 363 -8.52 -12.76 20.21
CA GLU A 363 -7.07 -12.64 20.05
C GLU A 363 -6.67 -11.20 19.70
N LYS A 364 -7.45 -10.51 18.85
CA LYS A 364 -7.19 -9.11 18.49
C LYS A 364 -7.27 -8.21 19.72
N SER A 365 -8.30 -8.40 20.54
CA SER A 365 -8.49 -7.63 21.79
C SER A 365 -7.37 -7.92 22.79
N SER A 366 -6.99 -9.20 22.94
CA SER A 366 -5.87 -9.64 23.79
C SER A 366 -4.54 -9.02 23.34
N LEU A 367 -4.25 -9.05 22.04
CA LEU A 367 -3.02 -8.52 21.47
C LEU A 367 -2.93 -6.99 21.61
N GLU A 368 -4.03 -6.27 21.37
CA GLU A 368 -4.09 -4.82 21.60
C GLU A 368 -3.85 -4.46 23.07
N GLU A 369 -4.39 -5.23 24.02
CA GLU A 369 -4.16 -4.97 25.45
C GLU A 369 -2.72 -5.30 25.88
N ARG A 370 -2.14 -6.38 25.35
CA ARG A 370 -0.72 -6.69 25.56
C ARG A 370 0.18 -5.58 25.04
N GLN A 371 -0.10 -5.01 23.87
CA GLN A 371 0.65 -3.85 23.35
C GLN A 371 0.51 -2.63 24.27
N ARG A 372 -0.69 -2.34 24.78
CA ARG A 372 -0.90 -1.24 25.74
C ARG A 372 -0.13 -1.48 27.04
N ALA A 373 -0.09 -2.71 27.52
CA ALA A 373 0.65 -3.10 28.72
C ALA A 373 2.17 -3.01 28.53
N GLU A 374 2.70 -3.48 27.40
CA GLU A 374 4.11 -3.33 27.02
C GLU A 374 4.51 -1.86 27.02
N LYS A 375 3.74 -1.00 26.34
CA LYS A 375 4.00 0.44 26.28
C LYS A 375 4.08 1.05 27.69
N ARG A 376 3.09 0.77 28.55
CA ARG A 376 3.08 1.24 29.94
C ARG A 376 4.32 0.79 30.72
N ASN A 377 4.72 -0.47 30.57
CA ASN A 377 5.88 -1.03 31.25
C ASN A 377 7.19 -0.39 30.76
N ARG A 378 7.34 -0.23 29.45
CA ARG A 378 8.52 0.37 28.83
C ARG A 378 8.67 1.84 29.21
N GLU A 379 7.57 2.61 29.20
CA GLU A 379 7.55 4.01 29.64
C GLU A 379 7.86 4.15 31.15
N ALA A 380 7.31 3.26 31.99
CA ALA A 380 7.57 3.27 33.44
C ALA A 380 9.04 2.99 33.78
N GLN A 381 9.75 2.25 32.91
CA GLN A 381 11.19 1.98 33.04
C GLN A 381 12.06 3.06 32.37
N GLY A 382 11.46 4.04 31.69
CA GLY A 382 12.19 5.11 31.00
C GLY A 382 12.90 4.65 29.73
N HIS A 383 12.50 3.53 29.15
CA HIS A 383 13.12 2.98 27.95
C HIS A 383 12.39 3.44 26.67
N ASN A 384 13.16 3.56 25.58
CA ASN A 384 12.64 3.85 24.26
C ASN A 384 12.61 2.58 23.41
N PHE A 385 11.60 2.45 22.57
CA PHE A 385 11.58 1.40 21.54
C PHE A 385 12.57 1.78 20.43
N ALA A 386 13.37 0.82 20.00
CA ALA A 386 14.24 0.94 18.84
C ALA A 386 13.92 -0.24 17.89
N PRO A 387 13.64 0.01 16.60
CA PRO A 387 13.46 -1.06 15.63
C PRO A 387 14.74 -1.87 15.46
N ARG A 388 14.61 -3.15 15.09
CA ARG A 388 15.76 -4.05 14.97
C ARG A 388 16.47 -3.90 13.63
N TRP A 389 15.70 -3.81 12.56
CA TRP A 389 16.19 -3.95 11.19
C TRP A 389 16.30 -2.61 10.45
N PHE A 390 15.80 -1.54 11.07
CA PHE A 390 15.79 -0.20 10.49
C PHE A 390 16.23 0.84 11.51
N ASP A 391 17.09 1.76 11.06
CA ASP A 391 17.56 2.87 11.88
C ASP A 391 16.82 4.15 11.46
N LEU A 392 16.37 4.94 12.44
CA LEU A 392 15.83 6.27 12.19
C LEU A 392 16.97 7.19 11.71
N THR A 393 16.75 7.88 10.60
CA THR A 393 17.72 8.81 10.02
C THR A 393 17.45 10.26 10.44
N ASP A 394 18.39 11.15 10.15
CA ASP A 394 18.18 12.60 10.25
C ASP A 394 17.39 13.18 9.05
N GLU A 395 17.04 12.37 8.05
CA GLU A 395 16.28 12.79 6.87
C GLU A 395 14.80 12.96 7.21
N VAL A 396 14.27 14.14 6.86
CA VAL A 396 12.83 14.41 6.81
C VAL A 396 12.45 14.66 5.36
N THR A 397 11.66 13.76 4.78
CA THR A 397 11.20 13.89 3.40
C THR A 397 9.86 14.64 3.37
N PRO A 398 9.77 15.79 2.67
CA PRO A 398 8.48 16.45 2.44
C PRO A 398 7.69 15.64 1.41
N THR A 399 6.45 15.27 1.75
CA THR A 399 5.50 14.66 0.81
C THR A 399 4.35 15.64 0.51
N PRO A 400 3.55 15.41 -0.54
CA PRO A 400 2.35 16.21 -0.80
C PRO A 400 1.35 16.26 0.37
N TRP A 401 1.42 15.30 1.31
CA TRP A 401 0.47 15.15 2.41
C TRP A 401 1.05 15.45 3.80
N GLY A 402 2.34 15.80 3.88
CA GLY A 402 3.04 16.16 5.11
C GLY A 402 4.48 15.66 5.16
N ASP A 403 5.16 16.01 6.24
CA ASP A 403 6.55 15.61 6.46
C ASP A 403 6.65 14.17 7.00
N LEU A 404 7.68 13.47 6.55
CA LEU A 404 7.96 12.08 6.90
C LEU A 404 9.37 11.91 7.45
N GLU A 405 9.46 11.38 8.67
CA GLU A 405 10.70 10.85 9.22
C GLU A 405 11.09 9.54 8.52
N VAL A 406 12.33 9.43 8.04
CA VAL A 406 12.76 8.27 7.22
C VAL A 406 13.50 7.23 8.06
N TYR A 407 13.11 5.98 7.87
CA TYR A 407 13.80 4.80 8.42
C TYR A 407 14.58 4.11 7.31
N GLN A 408 15.86 3.84 7.55
CA GLN A 408 16.77 3.20 6.60
C GLN A 408 17.09 1.79 7.06
N TYR A 409 17.13 0.85 6.11
CA TYR A 409 17.58 -0.51 6.36
C TYR A 409 19.03 -0.55 6.84
N ASN A 410 19.30 -1.28 7.92
CA ASN A 410 20.61 -1.28 8.59
C ASN A 410 21.49 -2.50 8.26
N GLY A 411 21.08 -3.38 7.33
CA GLY A 411 21.85 -4.55 6.89
C GLY A 411 21.84 -5.75 7.84
N LYS A 412 21.43 -5.58 9.10
CA LYS A 412 21.49 -6.64 10.12
C LYS A 412 20.61 -7.85 9.80
N TYR A 413 19.54 -7.67 9.03
CA TYR A 413 18.69 -8.80 8.63
C TYR A 413 19.38 -9.68 7.59
N SER A 414 20.14 -9.10 6.65
CA SER A 414 20.94 -9.84 5.67
C SER A 414 22.04 -10.64 6.37
N GLU A 415 22.69 -10.05 7.39
CA GLU A 415 23.65 -10.76 8.25
C GLU A 415 22.98 -11.92 9.00
N HIS A 416 21.79 -11.68 9.58
CA HIS A 416 20.99 -12.71 10.23
C HIS A 416 20.65 -13.86 9.27
N ARG A 417 20.21 -13.56 8.04
CA ARG A 417 19.90 -14.58 7.03
C ARG A 417 21.13 -15.37 6.62
N ALA A 418 22.27 -14.72 6.39
CA ALA A 418 23.52 -15.40 6.09
C ALA A 418 23.96 -16.35 7.23
N ALA A 419 23.77 -15.94 8.49
CA ALA A 419 24.04 -16.78 9.66
C ALA A 419 23.08 -17.99 9.75
N VAL A 420 21.79 -17.79 9.45
CA VAL A 420 20.80 -18.88 9.39
C VAL A 420 21.17 -19.88 8.29
N ASP A 421 21.47 -19.40 7.09
CA ASP A 421 21.73 -20.25 5.92
C ASP A 421 23.07 -21.00 6.01
N SER A 422 24.04 -20.46 6.76
CA SER A 422 25.31 -21.13 7.07
C SER A 422 25.25 -22.09 8.26
N SER A 423 24.17 -22.06 9.06
CA SER A 423 24.01 -22.98 10.17
C SER A 423 23.49 -24.34 9.70
N ASP A 424 24.33 -25.37 9.76
CA ASP A 424 24.00 -26.78 9.43
C ASP A 424 22.97 -27.44 10.38
N SER A 425 22.35 -26.68 11.27
CA SER A 425 21.37 -27.22 12.21
C SER A 425 20.10 -27.62 11.46
N ILE A 426 19.91 -28.93 11.28
CA ILE A 426 18.64 -29.58 10.91
C ILE A 426 17.69 -29.56 12.13
N ASP A 427 17.65 -28.46 12.88
CA ASP A 427 16.56 -28.28 13.84
C ASP A 427 15.34 -27.88 13.02
N GLU A 428 14.54 -28.89 12.68
CA GLU A 428 13.15 -28.73 12.29
C GLU A 428 12.39 -28.18 13.50
N THR A 429 12.68 -26.93 13.89
CA THR A 429 11.81 -26.22 14.83
C THR A 429 10.48 -26.10 14.13
N ASP A 430 9.46 -26.83 14.62
CA ASP A 430 8.11 -26.74 14.09
C ASP A 430 7.68 -25.28 14.22
N VAL A 431 7.56 -24.58 13.10
CA VAL A 431 7.17 -23.16 13.06
C VAL A 431 5.84 -22.95 13.78
N ARG A 432 4.98 -23.97 13.86
CA ARG A 432 3.71 -23.94 14.59
C ARG A 432 3.87 -23.92 16.11
N SER A 433 5.05 -24.22 16.63
CA SER A 433 5.39 -24.16 18.05
C SER A 433 5.98 -22.80 18.49
N VAL A 434 6.27 -21.91 17.53
CA VAL A 434 6.82 -20.58 17.81
C VAL A 434 5.69 -19.64 18.23
N ASP A 435 5.75 -19.16 19.47
CA ASP A 435 4.82 -18.15 19.96
C ASP A 435 5.12 -16.78 19.33
N PHE A 436 4.09 -16.12 18.81
CA PHE A 436 4.20 -14.77 18.29
C PHE A 436 4.62 -13.77 19.38
N ASN A 437 5.79 -13.17 19.21
CA ASN A 437 6.35 -12.17 20.10
C ASN A 437 7.01 -11.02 19.31
N PRO A 438 6.31 -9.90 19.09
CA PRO A 438 6.85 -8.73 18.40
C PRO A 438 7.69 -7.83 19.31
N TRP A 439 7.58 -7.97 20.63
CA TRP A 439 8.26 -7.09 21.57
C TRP A 439 9.59 -7.69 21.98
N GLN A 440 10.66 -7.14 21.43
CA GLN A 440 12.03 -7.54 21.74
C GLN A 440 12.50 -7.05 23.12
N TYR A 441 11.64 -6.34 23.84
CA TYR A 441 11.91 -5.87 25.19
C TYR A 441 11.88 -7.03 26.19
N GLY A 442 13.06 -7.45 26.64
CA GLY A 442 13.22 -8.48 27.68
C GLY A 442 13.95 -9.77 27.26
N ASN A 443 14.32 -9.93 25.99
CA ASN A 443 15.17 -11.03 25.50
C ASN A 443 16.65 -10.63 25.33
N LEU A 444 17.14 -9.66 26.11
CA LEU A 444 18.57 -9.30 26.15
C LEU A 444 19.43 -10.29 26.95
N SER A 445 18.86 -11.38 27.45
CA SER A 445 19.59 -12.40 28.22
C SER A 445 20.07 -13.60 27.38
N THR A 446 19.85 -13.63 26.07
CA THR A 446 20.22 -14.79 25.22
C THR A 446 20.69 -14.45 23.79
N GLU A 447 21.04 -13.19 23.48
CA GLU A 447 21.84 -12.89 22.27
C GLU A 447 23.32 -12.69 22.61
#